data_AF-A0A931A9V1-F1
#
_entry.id   AF-A0A931A9V1-F1
#
_cell.length_a   1.000
_cell.length_b   1.000
_cell.length_c   1.000
_cell.angle_alpha   90.00
_cell.angle_beta   90.00
_cell.angle_gamma   90.00
#
_symmetry.space_group_name_H-M   'P 1'
#
loop_
_entity.id
_entity.type
_entity.pdbx_description
1 polymer ?
#
loop_
_entity_poly.entity_id
_entity_poly.type
_entity_poly.pdbx_seq_one_letter_code
_entity_poly.pdbx_strand_id
1 'polypeptide(L)'
;MTQAPPAAAWTAQEGTSAAGAQAAPDAAPRKTLRLGAKGEAVTWMQERLIELGYRPGKADGRYGGTTLAAVWAFQKVNGIKPTSTIAARTWDALEAPKAPKVLAPNGKPTRAEINLTKQIMVMYVDGRPELISHVSSGSAVPYCETAMWQGKEQRFCGSATTPTGNYRTTWRTSGWHRSYLGELYNPIFFNGGIALHGALSVPLYPASHGCVRLPMNVAEVLPGMLGKGVPVHVRGAFKRT
;
A
#
# COMPACT_ATOMS: atom_id res chain seq x y z
N MET A 1 0.21 5.70 28.09
CA MET A 1 -1.08 5.90 27.41
C MET A 1 -0.83 6.84 26.24
N THR A 2 -0.64 6.32 25.04
CA THR A 2 -0.33 7.13 23.85
C THR A 2 -1.59 7.18 22.99
N GLN A 3 -2.19 8.36 22.95
CA GLN A 3 -3.41 8.65 22.21
C GLN A 3 -3.11 8.49 20.71
N ALA A 4 -3.93 7.70 20.01
CA ALA A 4 -3.85 7.57 18.56
C ALA A 4 -4.22 8.94 17.91
N PRO A 5 -3.49 9.40 16.88
CA PRO A 5 -3.85 10.64 16.19
C PRO A 5 -5.22 10.51 15.51
N PRO A 6 -6.01 11.59 15.41
CA PRO A 6 -7.32 11.57 14.76
C PRO A 6 -7.18 11.25 13.25
N ALA A 7 -7.98 10.30 12.78
CA ALA A 7 -8.05 9.90 11.37
C ALA A 7 -8.69 10.99 10.49
N ALA A 8 -8.11 11.26 9.33
CA ALA A 8 -8.64 12.23 8.38
C ALA A 8 -9.97 11.75 7.75
N ALA A 9 -10.95 12.65 7.70
CA ALA A 9 -12.20 12.46 7.00
C ALA A 9 -11.97 12.55 5.48
N TRP A 10 -12.23 11.43 4.80
CA TRP A 10 -12.40 11.42 3.35
C TRP A 10 -13.73 12.08 3.02
N THR A 11 -13.74 13.05 2.10
CA THR A 11 -14.99 13.63 1.62
C THR A 11 -15.74 12.59 0.78
N ALA A 12 -16.70 11.92 1.40
CA ALA A 12 -17.81 11.29 0.72
C ALA A 12 -18.89 12.35 0.52
N GLN A 13 -19.30 12.58 -0.73
CA GLN A 13 -20.36 13.52 -1.04
C GLN A 13 -21.71 12.83 -0.86
N GLU A 14 -22.42 13.17 0.22
CA GLU A 14 -23.86 13.55 0.27
C GLU A 14 -24.36 13.64 1.73
N GLY A 15 -25.07 14.73 2.06
CA GLY A 15 -25.92 14.86 3.27
C GLY A 15 -25.40 15.78 4.38
N THR A 16 -26.08 16.91 4.58
CA THR A 16 -25.83 17.96 5.58
C THR A 16 -25.91 17.52 7.05
N SER A 17 -24.86 17.78 7.83
CA SER A 17 -24.95 18.34 9.19
C SER A 17 -23.57 18.80 9.68
N ALA A 18 -23.50 20.01 10.24
CA ALA A 18 -22.30 20.67 10.70
C ALA A 18 -21.84 20.12 12.06
N ALA A 19 -20.61 19.61 12.12
CA ALA A 19 -19.85 19.42 13.35
C ALA A 19 -18.35 19.47 13.06
N GLY A 20 -17.67 20.50 13.62
CA GLY A 20 -16.22 20.57 13.78
C GLY A 20 -15.40 20.78 12.50
N ALA A 21 -15.26 22.04 12.07
CA ALA A 21 -14.22 22.41 11.11
C ALA A 21 -12.84 22.16 11.74
N GLN A 22 -12.25 20.99 11.47
CA GLN A 22 -10.82 20.79 11.63
C GLN A 22 -10.12 21.79 10.70
N ALA A 23 -9.19 22.57 11.26
CA ALA A 23 -8.38 23.50 10.48
C ALA A 23 -7.77 22.76 9.29
N ALA A 24 -7.93 23.32 8.09
CA ALA A 24 -7.16 22.88 6.95
C ALA A 24 -5.67 22.91 7.35
N PRO A 25 -4.85 21.96 6.87
CA PRO A 25 -3.40 22.08 7.08
C PRO A 25 -2.94 23.45 6.57
N ASP A 26 -1.91 24.02 7.20
CA ASP A 26 -1.26 25.23 6.69
C ASP A 26 -1.04 25.13 5.18
N ALA A 27 -1.22 26.23 4.46
CA ALA A 27 -1.17 26.23 2.99
C ALA A 27 0.05 25.46 2.47
N ALA A 28 -0.15 24.61 1.47
CA ALA A 28 0.92 23.75 1.00
C ALA A 28 2.11 24.61 0.54
N PRO A 29 3.38 24.20 0.79
CA PRO A 29 4.56 25.00 0.46
C PRO A 29 4.72 25.34 -1.04
N ARG A 30 3.95 24.70 -1.94
CA ARG A 30 3.95 24.80 -3.42
C ARG A 30 5.32 24.68 -4.11
N LYS A 31 6.40 24.37 -3.39
CA LYS A 31 7.76 24.16 -3.91
C LYS A 31 7.87 22.81 -4.60
N THR A 32 8.47 22.76 -5.79
CA THR A 32 8.74 21.47 -6.43
C THR A 32 9.73 20.64 -5.61
N LEU A 33 9.33 19.46 -5.18
CA LEU A 33 10.19 18.50 -4.47
C LEU A 33 10.58 17.35 -5.39
N ARG A 34 11.81 16.86 -5.24
CA ARG A 34 12.33 15.67 -5.90
C ARG A 34 12.88 14.72 -4.85
N LEU A 35 13.06 13.45 -5.22
CA LEU A 35 13.73 12.48 -4.36
C LEU A 35 15.08 13.02 -3.87
N GLY A 36 15.37 12.87 -2.58
CA GLY A 36 16.55 13.45 -1.92
C GLY A 36 16.36 14.87 -1.38
N ALA A 37 15.23 15.53 -1.67
CA ALA A 37 14.91 16.83 -1.07
C ALA A 37 14.84 16.75 0.46
N LYS A 38 15.13 17.89 1.11
CA LYS A 38 15.11 18.04 2.56
C LYS A 38 14.46 19.36 2.99
N GLY A 39 13.95 19.41 4.22
CA GLY A 39 13.45 20.61 4.88
C GLY A 39 11.95 20.59 5.15
N GLU A 40 11.43 21.71 5.64
CA GLU A 40 10.05 21.85 6.14
C GLU A 40 8.98 21.46 5.13
N ALA A 41 9.19 21.76 3.85
CA ALA A 41 8.24 21.36 2.81
C ALA A 41 8.11 19.83 2.68
N VAL A 42 9.19 19.10 2.95
CA VAL A 42 9.16 17.63 2.99
C VAL A 42 8.46 17.14 4.25
N THR A 43 8.73 17.77 5.40
CA THR A 43 8.06 17.46 6.67
C THR A 43 6.55 17.62 6.55
N TRP A 44 6.09 18.77 6.03
CA TRP A 44 4.67 19.05 5.79
C TRP A 44 4.04 17.97 4.91
N MET A 45 4.70 17.59 3.80
CA MET A 45 4.20 16.53 2.92
C MET A 45 4.12 15.18 3.64
N GLN A 46 5.13 14.83 4.44
CA GLN A 46 5.16 13.57 5.20
C GLN A 46 4.03 13.54 6.24
N GLU A 47 3.84 14.61 7.00
CA GLU A 47 2.75 14.75 7.98
C GLU A 47 1.40 14.60 7.29
N ARG A 48 1.19 15.33 6.19
CA ARG A 48 -0.05 15.25 5.42
C ARG A 48 -0.31 13.84 4.88
N LEU A 49 0.72 13.15 4.40
CA LEU A 49 0.58 11.76 3.96
C LEU A 49 0.24 10.80 5.13
N ILE A 50 0.79 11.03 6.32
CA ILE A 50 0.48 10.25 7.53
C ILE A 50 -1.00 10.44 7.92
N GLU A 51 -1.48 11.68 7.96
CA GLU A 51 -2.88 12.02 8.25
C GLU A 51 -3.86 11.31 7.30
N LEU A 52 -3.48 11.22 6.02
CA LEU A 52 -4.28 10.58 4.96
C LEU A 52 -4.14 9.05 4.93
N GLY A 53 -3.55 8.43 5.96
CA GLY A 53 -3.46 6.98 6.08
C GLY A 53 -2.33 6.33 5.25
N TYR A 54 -1.42 7.11 4.68
CA TYR A 54 -0.20 6.56 4.06
C TYR A 54 0.90 6.35 5.11
N ARG A 55 2.00 5.70 4.72
CA ARG A 55 3.16 5.45 5.60
C ARG A 55 4.46 5.91 4.94
N PRO A 56 4.74 7.22 4.90
CA PRO A 56 5.99 7.75 4.36
C PRO A 56 7.21 7.51 5.26
N GLY A 57 7.01 6.97 6.46
CA GLY A 57 8.03 6.89 7.51
C GLY A 57 7.80 7.99 8.54
N LYS A 58 8.85 8.36 9.27
CA LYS A 58 8.81 9.52 10.17
C LYS A 58 8.77 10.82 9.34
N ALA A 59 8.06 11.83 9.83
CA ALA A 59 8.11 13.18 9.27
C ALA A 59 9.41 13.88 9.68
N ASP A 60 10.53 13.42 9.12
CA ASP A 60 11.88 13.87 9.45
C ASP A 60 12.42 14.93 8.48
N GLY A 61 11.58 15.37 7.54
CA GLY A 61 11.94 16.32 6.50
C GLY A 61 12.91 15.75 5.48
N ARG A 62 13.00 14.42 5.29
CA ARG A 62 13.89 13.77 4.31
C ARG A 62 13.10 12.94 3.30
N TYR A 63 13.19 13.32 2.03
CA TYR A 63 12.48 12.62 0.97
C TYR A 63 13.29 11.40 0.50
N GLY A 64 13.12 10.27 1.20
CA GLY A 64 13.72 8.97 0.88
C GLY A 64 12.78 7.97 0.20
N GLY A 65 13.24 6.72 0.05
CA GLY A 65 12.51 5.65 -0.63
C GLY A 65 11.18 5.27 0.05
N THR A 66 11.12 5.31 1.37
CA THR A 66 9.87 5.09 2.14
C THR A 66 8.82 6.15 1.81
N THR A 67 9.22 7.42 1.84
CA THR A 67 8.37 8.55 1.44
C THR A 67 7.94 8.42 -0.02
N LEU A 68 8.84 7.99 -0.91
CA LEU A 68 8.54 7.78 -2.33
C LEU A 68 7.43 6.75 -2.56
N ALA A 69 7.47 5.62 -1.85
CA ALA A 69 6.42 4.61 -1.96
C ALA A 69 5.04 5.16 -1.53
N ALA A 70 5.00 5.97 -0.46
CA ALA A 70 3.78 6.66 -0.03
C ALA A 70 3.30 7.68 -1.07
N VAL A 71 4.20 8.48 -1.64
CA VAL A 71 3.89 9.44 -2.72
C VAL A 71 3.31 8.73 -3.94
N TRP A 72 3.88 7.59 -4.36
CA TRP A 72 3.34 6.82 -5.48
C TRP A 72 1.92 6.34 -5.20
N ALA A 73 1.68 5.78 -4.01
CA ALA A 73 0.34 5.35 -3.60
C ALA A 73 -0.66 6.52 -3.64
N PHE A 74 -0.24 7.67 -3.10
CA PHE A 74 -1.04 8.89 -3.07
C PHE A 74 -1.38 9.39 -4.48
N GLN A 75 -0.38 9.50 -5.35
CA GLN A 75 -0.57 9.92 -6.74
C GLN A 75 -1.53 8.97 -7.48
N LYS A 76 -1.35 7.65 -7.32
CA LYS A 76 -2.24 6.63 -7.92
C LYS A 76 -3.69 6.74 -7.44
N VAL A 77 -3.90 7.00 -6.15
CA VAL A 77 -5.24 7.21 -5.58
C VAL A 77 -5.88 8.45 -6.22
N ASN A 78 -5.14 9.54 -6.32
CA ASN A 78 -5.60 10.83 -6.85
C ASN A 78 -5.69 10.90 -8.39
N GLY A 79 -5.30 9.84 -9.11
CA GLY A 79 -5.33 9.79 -10.58
C GLY A 79 -4.17 10.56 -11.24
N ILE A 80 -3.09 10.79 -10.48
CA ILE A 80 -1.85 11.39 -10.96
C ILE A 80 -0.90 10.25 -11.37
N LYS A 81 -0.25 10.38 -12.53
CA LYS A 81 0.78 9.42 -12.96
C LYS A 81 1.89 9.39 -11.88
N PRO A 82 2.24 8.21 -11.34
CA PRO A 82 3.22 8.13 -10.26
C PRO A 82 4.61 8.56 -10.75
N THR A 83 5.23 9.49 -10.03
CA THR A 83 6.60 9.97 -10.26
C THR A 83 7.28 10.22 -8.91
N SER A 84 8.59 10.51 -8.91
CA SER A 84 9.29 10.96 -7.70
C SER A 84 9.15 12.47 -7.44
N THR A 85 8.43 13.20 -8.29
CA THR A 85 8.33 14.66 -8.21
C THR A 85 7.00 15.07 -7.60
N ILE A 86 7.06 16.03 -6.67
CA ILE A 86 5.91 16.73 -6.11
C ILE A 86 5.87 18.09 -6.77
N ALA A 87 4.90 18.29 -7.66
CA ALA A 87 4.65 19.55 -8.36
C ALA A 87 3.21 20.02 -8.08
N ALA A 88 2.78 21.12 -8.71
CA ALA A 88 1.47 21.75 -8.51
C ALA A 88 0.32 20.75 -8.34
N ARG A 89 0.10 19.83 -9.29
CA ARG A 89 -0.98 18.84 -9.21
C ARG A 89 -0.91 17.93 -7.97
N THR A 90 0.28 17.58 -7.50
CA THR A 90 0.42 16.76 -6.29
C THR A 90 0.18 17.60 -5.04
N TRP A 91 0.61 18.86 -5.03
CA TRP A 91 0.30 19.80 -3.95
C TRP A 91 -1.19 20.09 -3.83
N ASP A 92 -1.84 20.40 -4.95
CA ASP A 92 -3.29 20.65 -4.98
C ASP A 92 -4.08 19.43 -4.48
N ALA A 93 -3.63 18.22 -4.84
CA ALA A 93 -4.21 16.99 -4.32
C ALA A 93 -3.94 16.77 -2.83
N LEU A 94 -2.80 17.19 -2.29
CA LEU A 94 -2.50 17.06 -0.85
C LEU A 94 -3.42 17.97 -0.02
N GLU A 95 -3.77 19.13 -0.56
CA GLU A 95 -4.77 20.04 0.05
C GLU A 95 -6.20 19.47 -0.10
N ALA A 96 -6.55 18.96 -1.30
CA ALA A 96 -7.87 18.41 -1.62
C ALA A 96 -7.81 16.93 -2.09
N PRO A 97 -7.59 15.97 -1.17
CA PRO A 97 -7.33 14.59 -1.52
C PRO A 97 -8.60 13.83 -1.92
N LYS A 98 -8.46 12.93 -2.91
CA LYS A 98 -9.48 11.94 -3.25
C LYS A 98 -9.36 10.70 -2.38
N ALA A 99 -10.50 10.12 -2.02
CA ALA A 99 -10.56 8.82 -1.36
C ALA A 99 -10.10 7.67 -2.29
N PRO A 100 -9.52 6.59 -1.73
CA PRO A 100 -9.33 5.36 -2.50
C PRO A 100 -10.68 4.82 -2.96
N LYS A 101 -10.72 4.28 -4.18
CA LYS A 101 -11.90 3.58 -4.69
C LYS A 101 -12.14 2.32 -3.87
N VAL A 102 -13.31 2.23 -3.23
CA VAL A 102 -13.79 1.00 -2.56
C VAL A 102 -14.04 -0.09 -3.61
N LEU A 103 -13.42 -1.24 -3.42
CA LEU A 103 -13.48 -2.39 -4.33
C LEU A 103 -14.52 -3.44 -3.89
N ALA A 104 -14.86 -3.48 -2.60
CA ALA A 104 -15.87 -4.35 -2.03
C ALA A 104 -16.85 -3.52 -1.18
N PRO A 105 -17.83 -2.82 -1.80
CA PRO A 105 -18.75 -1.93 -1.08
C PRO A 105 -19.59 -2.67 -0.03
N ASN A 106 -19.93 -3.94 -0.29
CA ASN A 106 -20.65 -4.81 0.66
C ASN A 106 -19.69 -5.70 1.47
N GLY A 107 -18.40 -5.36 1.49
CA GLY A 107 -17.37 -6.10 2.23
C GLY A 107 -17.50 -5.89 3.75
N LYS A 108 -16.85 -6.74 4.54
CA LYS A 108 -16.80 -6.55 5.99
C LYS A 108 -16.09 -5.21 6.33
N PRO A 109 -16.45 -4.54 7.44
CA PRO A 109 -15.84 -3.27 7.82
C PRO A 109 -14.31 -3.36 7.92
N THR A 110 -13.79 -4.45 8.49
CA THR A 110 -12.36 -4.75 8.54
C THR A 110 -11.98 -5.71 7.42
N ARG A 111 -11.17 -5.24 6.46
CA ARG A 111 -10.77 -6.00 5.25
C ARG A 111 -9.56 -5.35 4.56
N ALA A 112 -8.81 -6.14 3.82
CA ALA A 112 -7.85 -5.62 2.85
C ALA A 112 -8.45 -5.62 1.43
N GLU A 113 -8.19 -4.57 0.67
CA GLU A 113 -8.56 -4.46 -0.74
C GLU A 113 -7.30 -4.21 -1.58
N ILE A 114 -7.11 -5.00 -2.63
CA ILE A 114 -5.95 -4.93 -3.52
C ILE A 114 -6.43 -4.57 -4.92
N ASN A 115 -6.01 -3.41 -5.40
CA ASN A 115 -6.29 -2.93 -6.75
C ASN A 115 -5.10 -3.22 -7.66
N LEU A 116 -5.20 -4.28 -8.46
CA LEU A 116 -4.12 -4.70 -9.37
C LEU A 116 -3.89 -3.71 -10.51
N THR A 117 -4.92 -2.97 -10.94
CA THR A 117 -4.76 -1.96 -11.99
C THR A 117 -3.95 -0.77 -11.51
N LYS A 118 -4.24 -0.27 -10.30
CA LYS A 118 -3.50 0.86 -9.70
C LYS A 118 -2.23 0.43 -8.98
N GLN A 119 -2.05 -0.86 -8.68
CA GLN A 119 -0.97 -1.37 -7.83
C GLN A 119 -0.96 -0.65 -6.47
N ILE A 120 -2.11 -0.69 -5.78
CA ILE A 120 -2.26 -0.21 -4.40
C ILE A 120 -3.02 -1.24 -3.54
N MET A 121 -2.77 -1.21 -2.23
CA MET A 121 -3.55 -1.91 -1.21
C MET A 121 -4.15 -0.88 -0.26
N VAL A 122 -5.39 -1.12 0.15
CA VAL A 122 -6.06 -0.37 1.22
C VAL A 122 -6.48 -1.35 2.30
N MET A 123 -6.10 -1.08 3.54
CA MET A 123 -6.57 -1.81 4.71
C MET A 123 -7.64 -0.95 5.37
N TYR A 124 -8.86 -1.50 5.45
CA TYR A 124 -9.95 -0.92 6.19
C TYR A 124 -10.03 -1.55 7.58
N VAL A 125 -10.27 -0.73 8.60
CA VAL A 125 -10.64 -1.14 9.95
C VAL A 125 -11.92 -0.40 10.30
N ASP A 126 -12.95 -1.12 10.74
CA ASP A 126 -14.26 -0.54 11.07
C ASP A 126 -14.85 0.37 9.97
N GLY A 127 -14.59 -0.01 8.70
CA GLY A 127 -15.09 0.68 7.52
C GLY A 127 -14.25 1.89 7.09
N ARG A 128 -13.19 2.23 7.81
CA ARG A 128 -12.31 3.38 7.52
C ARG A 128 -10.97 2.91 6.96
N PRO A 129 -10.42 3.57 5.92
CA PRO A 129 -9.11 3.20 5.37
C PRO A 129 -7.99 3.67 6.32
N GLU A 130 -7.42 2.75 7.08
CA GLU A 130 -6.38 3.01 8.09
C GLU A 130 -4.95 2.97 7.53
N LEU A 131 -4.77 2.27 6.41
CA LEU A 131 -3.49 2.12 5.75
C LEU A 131 -3.67 1.99 4.23
N ILE A 132 -3.05 2.91 3.50
CA ILE A 132 -2.96 2.89 2.05
C ILE A 132 -1.49 2.72 1.65
N SER A 133 -1.22 1.75 0.78
CA SER A 133 0.14 1.43 0.38
C SER A 133 0.28 1.17 -1.12
N HIS A 134 1.44 1.54 -1.65
CA HIS A 134 1.92 1.10 -2.96
C HIS A 134 2.27 -0.38 -2.88
N VAL A 135 1.95 -1.14 -3.92
CA VAL A 135 2.29 -2.57 -4.00
C VAL A 135 2.92 -2.92 -5.34
N SER A 136 3.56 -4.08 -5.39
CA SER A 136 3.96 -4.74 -6.65
C SER A 136 3.48 -6.19 -6.63
N SER A 137 2.52 -6.51 -7.49
CA SER A 137 1.88 -7.83 -7.58
C SER A 137 2.59 -8.75 -8.58
N GLY A 138 1.96 -9.87 -8.92
CA GLY A 138 2.42 -10.82 -9.91
C GLY A 138 2.59 -10.21 -11.31
N SER A 139 3.71 -10.51 -11.97
CA SER A 139 4.09 -9.99 -13.30
C SER A 139 3.25 -10.53 -14.47
N ALA A 140 2.45 -11.59 -14.24
CA ALA A 140 1.78 -12.40 -15.25
C ALA A 140 2.70 -13.09 -16.26
N VAL A 141 4.01 -13.11 -16.00
CA VAL A 141 5.00 -13.82 -16.82
C VAL A 141 5.13 -15.27 -16.33
N PRO A 142 5.12 -16.29 -17.21
CA PRO A 142 5.45 -17.65 -16.83
C PRO A 142 6.86 -17.73 -16.23
N TYR A 143 7.04 -18.56 -15.22
CA TYR A 143 8.35 -18.79 -14.60
C TYR A 143 8.60 -20.28 -14.43
N CYS A 144 9.88 -20.64 -14.42
CA CYS A 144 10.38 -21.95 -14.02
C CYS A 144 11.69 -21.71 -13.28
N GLU A 145 11.67 -21.86 -11.96
CA GLU A 145 12.84 -21.66 -11.12
C GLU A 145 13.23 -22.96 -10.44
N THR A 146 14.52 -23.20 -10.33
CA THR A 146 15.06 -24.32 -9.56
C THR A 146 15.52 -23.80 -8.21
N ALA A 147 15.02 -24.39 -7.13
CA ALA A 147 15.35 -23.98 -5.77
C ALA A 147 15.50 -25.18 -4.85
N MET A 148 16.37 -25.02 -3.84
CA MET A 148 16.48 -25.97 -2.73
C MET A 148 15.27 -25.83 -1.80
N TRP A 149 14.44 -26.85 -1.74
CA TRP A 149 13.27 -26.93 -0.87
C TRP A 149 13.27 -28.26 -0.11
N GLN A 150 13.10 -28.20 1.22
CA GLN A 150 13.14 -29.39 2.09
C GLN A 150 14.39 -30.28 1.86
N GLY A 151 15.54 -29.64 1.64
CA GLY A 151 16.82 -30.33 1.42
C GLY A 151 16.99 -30.98 0.05
N LYS A 152 16.05 -30.80 -0.89
CA LYS A 152 16.13 -31.32 -2.26
C LYS A 152 16.06 -30.19 -3.27
N GLU A 153 16.85 -30.29 -4.33
CA GLU A 153 16.72 -29.43 -5.49
C GLU A 153 15.42 -29.78 -6.24
N GLN A 154 14.57 -28.77 -6.44
CA GLN A 154 13.25 -28.95 -7.04
C GLN A 154 12.98 -27.83 -8.04
N ARG A 155 12.31 -28.18 -9.14
CA ARG A 155 11.91 -27.23 -10.18
C ARG A 155 10.47 -26.79 -9.96
N PHE A 156 10.26 -25.49 -9.81
CA PHE A 156 8.98 -24.84 -9.59
C PHE A 156 8.59 -24.03 -10.83
N CYS A 157 7.61 -24.52 -11.57
CA CYS A 157 7.05 -23.81 -12.72
C CYS A 157 5.64 -23.30 -12.42
N GLY A 158 5.30 -22.13 -12.96
CA GLY A 158 3.97 -21.54 -12.78
C GLY A 158 3.76 -20.28 -13.60
N SER A 159 2.60 -19.65 -13.42
CA SER A 159 2.32 -18.31 -13.93
C SER A 159 2.42 -17.32 -12.77
N ALA A 160 3.18 -16.25 -12.95
CA ALA A 160 3.36 -15.19 -11.96
C ALA A 160 2.11 -14.30 -11.81
N THR A 161 0.92 -14.90 -11.68
CA THR A 161 -0.35 -14.18 -11.63
C THR A 161 -0.79 -14.01 -10.19
N THR A 162 -1.21 -12.80 -9.82
CA THR A 162 -2.02 -12.58 -8.61
C THR A 162 -3.49 -12.69 -9.01
N PRO A 163 -4.19 -13.79 -8.68
CA PRO A 163 -5.55 -14.01 -9.13
C PRO A 163 -6.54 -13.07 -8.42
N THR A 164 -7.45 -12.46 -9.19
CA THR A 164 -8.58 -11.71 -8.62
C THR A 164 -9.53 -12.64 -7.88
N GLY A 165 -10.17 -12.15 -6.82
CA GLY A 165 -11.10 -12.97 -6.06
C GLY A 165 -11.41 -12.42 -4.67
N ASN A 166 -12.19 -13.20 -3.93
CA ASN A 166 -12.47 -12.97 -2.52
C ASN A 166 -11.77 -14.05 -1.70
N TYR A 167 -10.86 -13.62 -0.84
CA TYR A 167 -10.02 -14.50 -0.06
C TYR A 167 -10.11 -14.15 1.42
N ARG A 168 -9.42 -14.92 2.25
CA ARG A 168 -9.25 -14.65 3.68
C ARG A 168 -7.82 -14.93 4.06
N THR A 169 -7.27 -14.12 4.94
CA THR A 169 -5.96 -14.41 5.53
C THR A 169 -5.99 -15.73 6.29
N THR A 170 -4.92 -16.52 6.15
CA THR A 170 -4.85 -17.88 6.71
C THR A 170 -3.85 -17.92 7.86
N TRP A 171 -2.56 -17.85 7.55
CA TRP A 171 -1.48 -17.88 8.52
C TRP A 171 -0.44 -16.83 8.16
N ARG A 172 0.43 -16.52 9.13
CA ARG A 172 1.48 -15.53 9.03
C ARG A 172 2.69 -15.99 9.84
N THR A 173 3.84 -15.42 9.55
CA THR A 173 5.02 -15.53 10.42
C THR A 173 5.65 -14.16 10.61
N SER A 174 6.36 -14.00 11.72
CA SER A 174 7.16 -12.83 12.01
C SER A 174 8.57 -13.00 11.46
N GLY A 175 9.18 -11.92 11.00
CA GLY A 175 10.52 -11.89 10.43
C GLY A 175 10.60 -12.47 9.01
N TRP A 176 11.81 -12.85 8.63
CA TRP A 176 12.09 -13.46 7.33
C TRP A 176 11.61 -14.90 7.29
N HIS A 177 10.87 -15.23 6.23
CA HIS A 177 10.37 -16.55 5.93
C HIS A 177 10.91 -17.01 4.58
N ARG A 178 11.61 -18.13 4.56
CA ARG A 178 12.07 -18.73 3.32
C ARG A 178 10.95 -19.56 2.70
N SER A 179 10.52 -19.15 1.51
CA SER A 179 9.64 -19.94 0.63
C SER A 179 10.45 -20.51 -0.54
N TYR A 180 9.78 -21.25 -1.42
CA TYR A 180 10.38 -21.92 -2.56
C TYR A 180 10.89 -20.95 -3.65
N LEU A 181 10.35 -19.72 -3.75
CA LEU A 181 10.80 -18.68 -4.73
C LEU A 181 11.48 -17.47 -4.07
N GLY A 182 12.01 -17.64 -2.86
CA GLY A 182 12.75 -16.60 -2.14
C GLY A 182 12.20 -16.27 -0.76
N GLU A 183 12.72 -15.19 -0.19
CA GLU A 183 12.42 -14.78 1.18
C GLU A 183 11.30 -13.74 1.23
N LEU A 184 10.43 -13.89 2.23
CA LEU A 184 9.29 -13.03 2.48
C LEU A 184 9.43 -12.44 3.88
N TYR A 185 9.40 -11.12 4.00
CA TYR A 185 9.44 -10.46 5.31
C TYR A 185 8.02 -10.25 5.84
N ASN A 186 7.73 -10.72 7.06
CA ASN A 186 6.41 -10.67 7.70
C ASN A 186 5.24 -11.09 6.78
N PRO A 187 5.30 -12.27 6.14
CA PRO A 187 4.27 -12.66 5.19
C PRO A 187 2.93 -12.95 5.89
N ILE A 188 1.84 -12.53 5.24
CA ILE A 188 0.46 -12.85 5.60
C ILE A 188 -0.18 -13.54 4.39
N PHE A 189 -0.36 -14.85 4.49
CA PHE A 189 -0.92 -15.67 3.41
C PHE A 189 -2.43 -15.48 3.34
N PHE A 190 -2.98 -15.47 2.12
CA PHE A 190 -4.41 -15.34 1.91
C PHE A 190 -4.97 -16.23 0.79
N ASN A 191 -4.11 -16.79 -0.08
CA ASN A 191 -4.55 -17.69 -1.14
C ASN A 191 -3.47 -18.74 -1.41
N GLY A 192 -3.53 -19.91 -0.74
CA GLY A 192 -2.49 -20.94 -0.85
C GLY A 192 -1.11 -20.37 -0.51
N GLY A 193 -0.20 -20.38 -1.49
CA GLY A 193 1.15 -19.82 -1.38
C GLY A 193 1.27 -18.30 -1.62
N ILE A 194 0.17 -17.60 -1.91
CA ILE A 194 0.17 -16.16 -2.17
C ILE A 194 -0.01 -15.39 -0.86
N ALA A 195 0.93 -14.46 -0.62
CA ALA A 195 0.96 -13.63 0.57
C ALA A 195 1.10 -12.14 0.25
N LEU A 196 0.65 -11.31 1.20
CA LEU A 196 1.14 -9.95 1.39
C LEU A 196 2.45 -10.04 2.16
N HIS A 197 3.53 -9.42 1.69
CA HIS A 197 4.81 -9.44 2.41
C HIS A 197 5.72 -8.27 2.08
N GLY A 198 6.64 -7.97 2.98
CA GLY A 198 7.71 -6.99 2.77
C GLY A 198 8.70 -7.46 1.72
N ALA A 199 9.17 -6.52 0.90
CA ALA A 199 10.25 -6.74 -0.06
C ALA A 199 11.16 -5.50 -0.13
N LEU A 200 12.45 -5.74 -0.37
CA LEU A 200 13.43 -4.67 -0.57
C LEU A 200 13.20 -3.88 -1.86
N SER A 201 12.48 -4.46 -2.84
CA SER A 201 12.12 -3.83 -4.10
C SER A 201 10.63 -3.97 -4.39
N VAL A 202 9.96 -2.83 -4.56
CA VAL A 202 8.53 -2.70 -4.86
C VAL A 202 8.36 -1.72 -6.03
N PRO A 203 8.65 -2.13 -7.27
CA PRO A 203 8.63 -1.22 -8.42
C PRO A 203 7.21 -0.77 -8.79
N LEU A 204 7.10 0.21 -9.70
CA LEU A 204 5.81 0.72 -10.19
C LEU A 204 5.02 -0.27 -11.05
N TYR A 205 5.68 -1.33 -11.53
CA TYR A 205 5.10 -2.43 -12.29
C TYR A 205 5.01 -3.71 -11.44
N PRO A 206 4.11 -4.65 -11.77
CA PRO A 206 4.06 -5.95 -11.11
C PRO A 206 5.32 -6.78 -11.41
N ALA A 207 5.99 -7.25 -10.36
CA ALA A 207 7.32 -7.86 -10.47
C ALA A 207 7.50 -9.12 -9.61
N SER A 208 6.43 -9.64 -9.01
CA SER A 208 6.49 -10.85 -8.18
C SER A 208 6.08 -12.11 -8.97
N HIS A 209 6.23 -13.27 -8.35
CA HIS A 209 5.71 -14.57 -8.82
C HIS A 209 4.25 -14.85 -8.41
N GLY A 210 3.51 -13.84 -7.94
CA GLY A 210 2.10 -13.95 -7.56
C GLY A 210 1.77 -13.29 -6.22
N CYS A 211 2.74 -13.23 -5.30
CA CYS A 211 2.61 -12.49 -4.05
C CYS A 211 2.42 -10.99 -4.25
N VAL A 212 1.93 -10.29 -3.22
CA VAL A 212 1.78 -8.84 -3.23
C VAL A 212 2.87 -8.23 -2.35
N ARG A 213 3.89 -7.66 -3.00
CA ARG A 213 5.04 -7.04 -2.34
C ARG A 213 4.66 -5.68 -1.77
N LEU A 214 5.10 -5.42 -0.54
CA LEU A 214 4.88 -4.20 0.23
C LEU A 214 6.23 -3.56 0.58
N PRO A 215 6.28 -2.22 0.71
CA PRO A 215 7.40 -1.54 1.34
C PRO A 215 7.67 -2.12 2.73
N MET A 216 8.94 -2.25 3.13
CA MET A 216 9.32 -2.90 4.39
C MET A 216 8.61 -2.30 5.61
N ASN A 217 8.56 -0.97 5.71
CA ASN A 217 7.88 -0.26 6.81
C ASN A 217 6.37 -0.52 6.87
N VAL A 218 5.74 -0.84 5.73
CA VAL A 218 4.32 -1.21 5.68
C VAL A 218 4.14 -2.66 6.14
N ALA A 219 5.04 -3.56 5.72
CA ALA A 219 5.03 -4.96 6.15
C ALA A 219 5.39 -5.14 7.65
N GLU A 220 6.07 -4.17 8.27
CA GLU A 220 6.30 -4.13 9.71
C GLU A 220 5.00 -3.93 10.50
N VAL A 221 4.12 -3.05 10.04
CA VAL A 221 2.91 -2.65 10.79
C VAL A 221 1.66 -3.44 10.40
N LEU A 222 1.57 -3.90 9.15
CA LEU A 222 0.39 -4.59 8.62
C LEU A 222 -0.05 -5.80 9.46
N PRO A 223 0.84 -6.67 10.00
CA PRO A 223 0.43 -7.81 10.80
C PRO A 223 -0.32 -7.42 12.09
N GLY A 224 -0.17 -6.19 12.59
CA GLY A 224 -0.93 -5.67 13.73
C GLY A 224 -2.38 -5.29 13.38
N MET A 225 -2.67 -5.06 12.09
CA MET A 225 -4.00 -4.68 11.59
C MET A 225 -4.72 -5.85 10.92
N LEU A 226 -3.96 -6.70 10.23
CA LEU A 226 -4.49 -7.77 9.38
C LEU A 226 -4.31 -9.14 10.07
N GLY A 227 -5.27 -9.47 10.94
CA GLY A 227 -5.33 -10.74 11.68
C GLY A 227 -5.70 -11.95 10.82
N LYS A 228 -5.98 -13.09 11.46
CA LYS A 228 -6.43 -14.34 10.81
C LYS A 228 -7.90 -14.25 10.38
N GLY A 229 -8.24 -14.80 9.22
CA GLY A 229 -9.61 -14.87 8.70
C GLY A 229 -10.16 -13.55 8.12
N VAL A 230 -9.35 -12.48 8.13
CA VAL A 230 -9.73 -11.16 7.63
C VAL A 230 -9.91 -11.24 6.11
N PRO A 231 -11.02 -10.70 5.55
CA PRO A 231 -11.24 -10.71 4.12
C PRO A 231 -10.15 -9.96 3.34
N VAL A 232 -9.75 -10.53 2.20
CA VAL A 232 -8.86 -9.91 1.22
C VAL A 232 -9.56 -9.92 -0.13
N HIS A 233 -9.85 -8.74 -0.68
CA HIS A 233 -10.53 -8.60 -1.97
C HIS A 233 -9.53 -8.13 -3.02
N VAL A 234 -9.25 -8.98 -4.02
CA VAL A 234 -8.36 -8.65 -5.13
C VAL A 234 -9.19 -8.34 -6.36
N ARG A 235 -8.97 -7.17 -6.97
CA ARG A 235 -9.71 -6.70 -8.15
C ARG A 235 -8.80 -6.03 -9.18
N GLY A 236 -9.32 -5.94 -10.41
CA GLY A 236 -8.64 -5.31 -11.54
C GLY A 236 -7.58 -6.21 -12.16
N ALA A 237 -6.87 -5.66 -13.13
CA ALA A 237 -5.74 -6.32 -13.77
C ALA A 237 -4.71 -5.25 -14.17
N PHE A 238 -3.43 -5.62 -14.12
CA PHE A 238 -2.40 -4.78 -14.70
C PHE A 238 -2.32 -5.07 -16.20
N LYS A 239 -2.37 -4.02 -17.03
CA LYS A 239 -2.07 -4.11 -18.46
C LYS A 239 -0.69 -3.50 -18.66
N ARG A 240 0.27 -4.26 -19.21
CA ARG A 240 1.50 -3.69 -19.73
C ARG A 240 1.11 -2.77 -20.89
N THR A 241 1.18 -1.47 -20.66
CA THR A 241 1.15 -0.45 -21.72
C THR A 241 2.54 -0.27 -22.28
#